data_AF-A0A6J4RVZ0-F1
#
_entry.id   AF-A0A6J4RVZ0-F1
#
_cell.length_a   1.000
_cell.length_b   1.000
_cell.length_c   1.000
_cell.angle_alpha   90.00
_cell.angle_beta   90.00
_cell.angle_gamma   90.00
#
_symmetry.space_group_name_H-M   'P 1'
#
loop_
_entity.id
_entity.type
_entity.pdbx_description
1 polymer ?
#
loop_
_entity_poly.entity_id
_entity_poly.type
_entity_poly.pdbx_seq_one_letter_code
_entity_poly.pdbx_strand_id
1 'polypeptide(L)'
;MSAASDVTFAQVAAALGLVGVAVLVSLWQRMRLEGDIAVAVARSFLQLTAVGFAIALVFEGDSLLLVVALIAVMAVFGAFTARRRAPTVPGAFVPLLIALGLAGTATLVLLVVLGVFSPEPRYLVPLGGMVIGNSMTAAAVALSRLGDEVTASRREIEATLALGATATQAARP
;
A
#
# COMPACT_ATOMS: atom_id res chain seq x y z
N MET A 1 4.18 -4.89 -31.61
CA MET A 1 3.60 -3.53 -31.54
C MET A 1 2.10 -3.63 -31.82
N SER A 2 1.25 -3.64 -30.78
CA SER A 2 -0.16 -3.20 -30.76
C SER A 2 -0.87 -3.78 -29.52
N ALA A 3 -0.80 -3.07 -28.39
CA ALA A 3 -1.71 -3.26 -27.27
C ALA A 3 -1.77 -1.98 -26.41
N ALA A 4 -1.64 -0.81 -27.04
CA ALA A 4 -2.17 0.41 -26.46
C ALA A 4 -3.62 0.48 -26.96
N SER A 5 -4.56 -0.07 -26.20
CA SER A 5 -5.98 0.19 -26.41
C SER A 5 -6.17 1.69 -26.25
N ASP A 6 -6.49 2.37 -27.34
CA ASP A 6 -6.80 3.80 -27.36
C ASP A 6 -7.90 4.09 -26.34
N VAL A 7 -7.49 4.61 -25.18
CA VAL A 7 -8.42 5.12 -24.17
C VAL A 7 -9.17 6.26 -24.83
N THR A 8 -10.37 5.97 -25.31
CA THR A 8 -11.13 6.93 -26.09
C THR A 8 -11.58 8.04 -25.15
N PHE A 9 -11.57 9.30 -25.60
CA PHE A 9 -12.04 10.43 -24.78
C PHE A 9 -13.42 10.20 -24.16
N ALA A 10 -14.27 9.39 -24.80
CA ALA A 10 -15.55 8.94 -24.28
C ALA A 10 -15.44 8.08 -22.99
N GLN A 11 -14.46 7.18 -22.90
CA GLN A 11 -14.23 6.36 -21.70
C GLN A 11 -13.71 7.23 -20.54
N VAL A 12 -12.84 8.20 -20.85
CA VAL A 12 -12.37 9.18 -19.86
C VAL A 12 -13.55 10.05 -19.37
N ALA A 13 -14.40 10.51 -20.29
CA ALA A 13 -15.59 11.30 -19.95
C ALA A 13 -16.59 10.49 -19.12
N ALA A 14 -16.81 9.21 -19.43
CA ALA A 14 -17.66 8.32 -18.65
C ALA A 14 -17.12 8.09 -17.22
N ALA A 15 -15.81 7.88 -17.08
CA ALA A 15 -15.16 7.76 -15.78
C ALA A 15 -15.27 9.06 -14.96
N LEU A 16 -15.08 10.22 -15.60
CA LEU A 16 -15.31 11.53 -14.97
C LEU A 16 -16.77 11.73 -14.55
N GLY A 17 -17.73 11.20 -15.31
CA GLY A 17 -19.14 11.17 -14.93
C GLY A 17 -19.38 10.43 -13.60
N LEU A 18 -18.76 9.27 -13.42
CA LEU A 18 -18.84 8.51 -12.16
C LEU A 18 -18.25 9.29 -10.96
N VAL A 19 -17.14 10.02 -11.19
CA VAL A 19 -16.58 10.94 -10.19
C VAL A 19 -17.57 12.07 -9.88
N GLY A 20 -18.22 12.64 -10.90
CA GLY A 20 -19.26 13.66 -10.74
C GLY A 20 -20.44 13.18 -9.88
N VAL A 21 -20.88 11.92 -10.07
CA VAL A 21 -21.90 11.30 -9.21
C VAL A 21 -21.43 11.21 -7.77
N ALA A 22 -20.20 10.77 -7.52
CA ALA A 22 -19.63 10.70 -6.16
C ALA A 22 -19.57 12.08 -5.48
N VAL A 23 -19.21 13.13 -6.24
CA VAL A 23 -19.22 14.53 -5.76
C VAL A 23 -20.64 14.98 -5.44
N LEU A 24 -21.63 14.70 -6.30
CA LEU A 24 -23.03 15.02 -6.05
C LEU A 24 -23.55 14.37 -4.76
N VAL A 25 -23.22 13.09 -4.54
CA VAL A 25 -23.57 12.38 -3.29
C VAL A 25 -22.87 13.00 -2.09
N SER A 26 -21.59 13.39 -2.22
CA SER A 26 -20.83 14.05 -1.15
C SER A 26 -21.42 15.41 -0.78
N LEU A 27 -21.81 16.22 -1.76
CA LEU A 27 -22.47 17.51 -1.57
C LEU A 27 -23.86 17.34 -0.93
N TRP A 28 -24.60 16.30 -1.33
CA TRP A 28 -25.90 15.97 -0.75
C TRP A 28 -25.81 15.61 0.73
N GLN A 29 -24.70 14.99 1.16
CA GLN A 29 -24.42 14.69 2.57
C GLN A 29 -23.82 15.87 3.37
N ARG A 30 -23.63 17.06 2.79
CA ARG A 30 -23.20 18.31 3.46
C ARG A 30 -21.97 18.17 4.38
N MET A 31 -20.98 17.37 4.00
CA MET A 31 -19.83 17.09 4.87
C MET A 31 -18.79 18.24 5.00
N ARG A 32 -19.00 19.42 4.38
CA ARG A 32 -18.05 20.57 4.38
C ARG A 32 -16.59 20.17 4.04
N LEU A 33 -16.41 19.07 3.33
CA LEU A 33 -15.12 18.42 3.05
C LEU A 33 -14.53 18.84 1.69
N GLU A 34 -15.18 19.79 1.01
CA GLU A 34 -14.89 20.19 -0.38
C GLU A 34 -13.42 20.63 -0.55
N GLY A 35 -12.90 21.41 0.40
CA GLY A 35 -11.50 21.85 0.41
C GLY A 35 -10.52 20.70 0.62
N ASP A 36 -10.79 19.82 1.58
CA ASP A 36 -9.92 18.68 1.89
C ASP A 36 -9.89 17.67 0.73
N ILE A 37 -11.04 17.45 0.08
CA ILE A 37 -11.14 16.62 -1.12
C ILE A 37 -10.34 17.25 -2.27
N ALA A 38 -10.50 18.56 -2.50
CA ALA A 38 -9.76 19.26 -3.56
C ALA A 38 -8.24 19.16 -3.36
N VAL A 39 -7.76 19.38 -2.13
CA VAL A 39 -6.33 19.25 -1.78
C VAL A 39 -5.86 17.79 -1.92
N ALA A 40 -6.66 16.82 -1.48
CA ALA A 40 -6.33 15.41 -1.63
C ALA A 40 -6.20 14.99 -3.09
N VAL A 41 -7.15 15.41 -3.94
CA VAL A 41 -7.14 15.16 -5.39
C VAL A 41 -5.93 15.81 -6.05
N ALA A 42 -5.66 17.09 -5.78
CA ALA A 42 -4.52 17.79 -6.35
C ALA A 42 -3.19 17.14 -5.95
N ARG A 43 -3.03 16.79 -4.67
CA ARG A 43 -1.86 16.07 -4.15
C ARG A 43 -1.69 14.70 -4.80
N SER A 44 -2.77 13.92 -4.91
CA SER A 44 -2.74 12.60 -5.55
C SER A 44 -2.43 12.70 -7.04
N PHE A 45 -2.97 13.70 -7.74
CA PHE A 45 -2.66 13.94 -9.14
C PHE A 45 -1.18 14.26 -9.34
N LEU A 46 -0.63 15.19 -8.55
CA LEU A 46 0.78 15.55 -8.61
C LEU A 46 1.67 14.34 -8.26
N GLN A 47 1.29 13.59 -7.22
CA GLN A 47 2.01 12.39 -6.80
C GLN A 47 2.04 11.32 -7.90
N LEU A 48 0.88 10.98 -8.47
CA LEU A 48 0.78 9.95 -9.51
C LEU A 48 1.51 10.36 -10.78
N THR A 49 1.46 11.64 -11.13
CA THR A 49 2.23 12.20 -12.26
C THR A 49 3.73 12.05 -12.01
N ALA A 50 4.21 12.44 -10.82
CA ALA A 50 5.63 12.32 -10.46
C ALA A 50 6.10 10.85 -10.45
N VAL A 51 5.29 9.93 -9.91
CA VAL A 51 5.58 8.49 -9.93
C VAL A 51 5.58 7.96 -11.36
N GLY A 52 4.68 8.42 -12.23
CA GLY A 52 4.66 8.07 -13.65
C GLY A 52 5.96 8.46 -14.35
N PHE A 53 6.46 9.67 -14.13
CA PHE A 53 7.77 10.10 -14.64
C PHE A 53 8.92 9.26 -14.07
N ALA A 54 8.91 8.95 -12.77
CA ALA A 54 9.93 8.11 -12.17
C ALA A 54 9.97 6.71 -12.82
N ILE A 55 8.80 6.13 -13.09
CA ILE A 55 8.70 4.83 -13.78
C ILE A 55 9.20 4.93 -15.23
N ALA A 56 8.88 6.01 -15.95
CA ALA A 56 9.37 6.22 -17.32
C ALA A 56 10.90 6.24 -17.38
N LEU A 57 11.56 6.93 -16.45
CA LEU A 57 13.02 6.94 -16.33
C LEU A 57 13.62 5.55 -16.05
N VAL A 58 12.93 4.75 -15.24
CA VAL A 58 13.36 3.37 -14.93
C VAL A 58 13.25 2.48 -16.17
N PHE A 59 12.24 2.68 -17.02
CA PHE A 59 12.06 1.93 -18.26
C PHE A 59 13.06 2.33 -19.36
N GLU A 60 13.46 3.60 -19.43
CA GLU A 60 14.49 4.06 -20.36
C GLU A 60 15.88 3.51 -20.02
N GLY A 61 16.19 3.36 -18.73
CA GLY A 61 17.49 2.90 -18.26
C GLY A 61 17.74 1.39 -18.39
N ASP A 62 16.73 0.59 -18.73
CA ASP A 62 16.72 -0.89 -18.88
C ASP A 62 17.59 -1.66 -17.87
N SER A 63 17.69 -1.16 -16.64
CA SER A 63 18.59 -1.70 -15.63
C SER A 63 17.82 -2.30 -14.47
N LEU A 64 18.10 -3.58 -14.19
CA LEU A 64 17.50 -4.30 -13.06
C LEU A 64 17.80 -3.64 -11.71
N LEU A 65 18.92 -2.93 -11.60
CA LEU A 65 19.30 -2.22 -10.37
C LEU A 65 18.34 -1.07 -10.06
N LEU A 66 17.90 -0.31 -11.07
CA LEU A 66 16.88 0.73 -10.91
C LEU A 66 15.52 0.15 -10.52
N VAL A 67 15.16 -1.02 -11.07
CA VAL A 67 13.93 -1.73 -10.71
C VAL A 67 13.95 -2.16 -9.25
N VAL A 68 15.04 -2.79 -8.80
CA VAL A 68 15.20 -3.21 -7.41
C VAL A 68 15.19 -2.00 -6.46
N ALA A 69 15.88 -0.91 -6.82
CA ALA A 69 15.88 0.32 -6.05
C ALA A 69 14.46 0.92 -5.93
N LEU A 70 13.70 0.96 -7.03
CA LEU A 70 12.32 1.44 -7.02
C LEU A 70 11.43 0.58 -6.11
N ILE A 71 11.52 -0.75 -6.24
CA ILE A 71 10.75 -1.69 -5.40
C ILE A 71 11.12 -1.53 -3.92
N ALA A 72 12.40 -1.32 -3.59
CA ALA A 72 12.83 -1.06 -2.22
C ALA A 72 12.23 0.25 -1.67
N VAL A 73 12.21 1.31 -2.48
CA VAL A 73 11.53 2.57 -2.12
C VAL A 73 10.04 2.33 -1.90
N MET A 74 9.37 1.58 -2.77
CA MET A 74 7.95 1.23 -2.60
C MET A 74 7.72 0.45 -1.30
N ALA A 75 8.60 -0.48 -0.91
CA ALA A 75 8.49 -1.23 0.34
C ALA A 75 8.63 -0.33 1.57
N VAL A 76 9.57 0.63 1.54
CA VAL A 76 9.76 1.62 2.61
C VAL A 76 8.53 2.52 2.76
N PHE A 77 8.02 3.07 1.65
CA PHE A 77 6.81 3.90 1.66
C PHE A 77 5.57 3.08 2.07
N GLY A 78 5.48 1.82 1.64
CA GLY A 78 4.44 0.89 2.05
C GLY A 78 4.47 0.64 3.55
N ALA A 79 5.62 0.31 4.13
CA ALA A 79 5.77 0.08 5.56
C ALA A 79 5.44 1.34 6.37
N PHE A 80 5.88 2.51 5.91
CA PHE A 80 5.54 3.79 6.53
C PHE A 80 4.03 4.08 6.50
N THR A 81 3.39 3.82 5.35
CA THR A 81 1.94 4.03 5.16
C THR A 81 1.12 3.07 6.00
N ALA A 82 1.50 1.78 6.03
CA ALA A 82 0.84 0.78 6.87
C ALA A 82 0.95 1.13 8.36
N ARG A 83 2.13 1.55 8.83
CA ARG A 83 2.32 2.01 10.21
C ARG A 83 1.41 3.21 10.54
N ARG A 84 1.31 4.20 9.64
CA ARG A 84 0.45 5.37 9.85
C ARG A 84 -1.04 5.02 9.96
N ARG A 85 -1.49 3.92 9.34
CA ARG A 85 -2.87 3.45 9.41
C ARG A 85 -3.23 2.77 10.74
N ALA A 86 -2.24 2.29 11.49
CA ALA A 86 -2.43 1.63 12.78
C ALA A 86 -1.49 2.22 13.85
N PRO A 87 -1.77 3.43 14.36
CA PRO A 87 -0.88 4.14 15.28
C PRO A 87 -0.79 3.49 16.68
N THR A 88 -1.73 2.59 17.01
CA THR A 88 -1.84 1.92 18.31
C THR A 88 -0.73 0.91 18.58
N VAL A 89 -0.06 0.40 17.53
CA VAL A 89 1.01 -0.60 17.68
C VAL A 89 2.39 0.07 17.56
N PRO A 90 3.14 0.22 18.67
CA PRO A 90 4.47 0.83 18.64
C PRO A 90 5.48 -0.10 17.93
N GLY A 91 6.52 0.50 17.33
CA GLY A 91 7.64 -0.26 16.76
C GLY A 91 7.34 -1.06 15.48
N ALA A 92 6.14 -0.94 14.90
CA ALA A 92 5.71 -1.78 13.78
C ALA A 92 6.46 -1.55 12.44
N PHE A 93 7.28 -0.49 12.31
CA PHE A 93 7.92 -0.15 11.04
C PHE A 93 8.88 -1.24 10.52
N VAL A 94 9.76 -1.76 11.37
CA VAL A 94 10.76 -2.77 10.96
C VAL A 94 10.08 -4.10 10.62
N PRO A 95 9.15 -4.64 11.43
CA PRO A 95 8.37 -5.82 11.04
C PRO A 95 7.62 -5.63 9.73
N LEU A 96 6.98 -4.47 9.52
CA LEU A 96 6.28 -4.17 8.27
C LEU A 96 7.23 -4.12 7.07
N LEU A 97 8.40 -3.50 7.21
CA LEU A 97 9.39 -3.42 6.15
C LEU A 97 9.89 -4.81 5.75
N ILE A 98 10.20 -5.66 6.74
CA ILE A 98 10.60 -7.05 6.52
C ILE A 98 9.47 -7.84 5.86
N ALA A 99 8.23 -7.71 6.35
CA ALA A 99 7.08 -8.43 5.81
C ALA A 99 6.79 -8.05 4.35
N LEU A 100 6.76 -6.75 4.04
CA LEU A 100 6.53 -6.26 2.67
C LEU A 100 7.71 -6.61 1.75
N GLY A 101 8.95 -6.50 2.24
CA GLY A 101 10.15 -6.87 1.48
C GLY A 101 10.19 -8.36 1.17
N LEU A 102 9.88 -9.22 2.14
CA LEU A 102 9.77 -10.66 1.95
C LEU A 102 8.62 -11.02 1.00
N ALA A 103 7.43 -10.44 1.17
CA ALA A 103 6.30 -10.69 0.29
C ALA A 103 6.62 -10.31 -1.16
N GLY A 104 7.16 -9.12 -1.38
CA GLY A 104 7.59 -8.64 -2.70
C GLY A 104 8.66 -9.52 -3.31
N THR A 105 9.75 -9.78 -2.58
CA THR A 105 10.88 -10.57 -3.08
C THR A 105 10.47 -12.01 -3.35
N ALA A 106 9.78 -12.68 -2.41
CA ALA A 106 9.35 -14.07 -2.58
C ALA A 106 8.41 -14.21 -3.78
N THR A 107 7.44 -13.30 -3.94
CA THR A 107 6.51 -13.37 -5.07
C THR A 107 7.21 -13.14 -6.40
N LEU A 108 8.05 -12.10 -6.50
CA LEU A 108 8.75 -11.79 -7.75
C LEU A 108 9.75 -12.88 -8.14
N VAL A 109 10.55 -13.37 -7.19
CA VAL A 109 11.50 -14.46 -7.43
C VAL A 109 10.76 -15.71 -7.89
N LEU A 110 9.66 -16.07 -7.23
CA LEU A 110 8.86 -17.23 -7.63
C LEU A 110 8.33 -17.09 -9.06
N LEU A 111 7.78 -15.93 -9.42
CA LEU A 111 7.24 -15.67 -10.77
C LEU A 111 8.32 -15.76 -11.87
N VAL A 112 9.52 -15.24 -11.58
CA VAL A 112 10.65 -15.30 -12.52
C VAL A 112 11.19 -16.73 -12.65
N VAL A 113 11.35 -17.45 -11.53
CA VAL A 113 11.86 -18.83 -11.51
C VAL A 113 10.90 -19.79 -12.22
N LEU A 114 9.59 -19.61 -12.05
CA LEU A 114 8.57 -20.40 -12.76
C LEU A 114 8.44 -20.02 -14.25
N GLY A 115 9.15 -18.98 -14.73
CA GLY A 115 9.09 -18.54 -16.12
C GLY A 115 7.73 -17.95 -16.53
N VAL A 116 6.92 -17.49 -15.57
CA VAL A 116 5.60 -16.90 -15.84
C VAL A 116 5.75 -15.56 -16.56
N PHE A 117 6.80 -14.80 -16.20
CA PHE A 117 7.11 -13.50 -16.78
C PHE A 117 8.61 -13.38 -17.09
N SER A 118 8.94 -12.71 -18.19
CA SER A 118 10.31 -12.28 -18.47
C SER A 118 10.77 -11.26 -17.41
N PRO A 119 12.03 -11.31 -16.95
CA PRO A 119 12.58 -10.39 -15.95
C PRO A 119 12.86 -9.00 -16.54
N GLU A 120 11.84 -8.38 -17.14
CA GLU A 120 11.91 -7.05 -17.73
C GLU A 120 11.32 -6.00 -16.77
N PRO A 121 11.87 -4.77 -16.73
CA PRO A 121 11.35 -3.68 -15.89
C PRO A 121 9.84 -3.44 -16.02
N ARG A 122 9.32 -3.56 -17.25
CA ARG A 122 7.90 -3.35 -17.58
C ARG A 122 6.93 -4.31 -16.86
N TYR A 123 7.41 -5.49 -16.46
CA TYR A 123 6.61 -6.48 -15.72
C TYR A 123 6.91 -6.43 -14.23
N LEU A 124 8.19 -6.35 -13.86
CA LEU A 124 8.63 -6.38 -12.47
C LEU A 124 8.10 -5.19 -11.66
N VAL A 125 8.09 -3.98 -12.24
CA VAL A 125 7.64 -2.77 -11.52
C VAL A 125 6.15 -2.82 -11.20
N PRO A 126 5.23 -3.09 -12.15
CA PRO A 126 3.80 -3.25 -11.82
C PRO A 126 3.53 -4.40 -10.86
N LEU A 127 4.15 -5.57 -11.06
CA LEU A 127 3.96 -6.74 -10.19
C LEU A 127 4.46 -6.45 -8.77
N GLY A 128 5.65 -5.87 -8.64
CA GLY A 128 6.20 -5.47 -7.35
C GLY A 128 5.32 -4.44 -6.65
N GLY A 129 4.84 -3.44 -7.39
CA GLY A 129 3.91 -2.44 -6.89
C GLY A 129 2.59 -3.03 -6.38
N MET A 130 2.00 -3.98 -7.13
CA MET A 130 0.76 -4.67 -6.72
C MET A 130 0.98 -5.53 -5.48
N VAL A 131 2.06 -6.33 -5.43
CA VAL A 131 2.34 -7.21 -4.29
C VAL A 131 2.61 -6.38 -3.03
N ILE A 132 3.42 -5.33 -3.12
CA ILE A 132 3.69 -4.42 -2.00
C ILE A 132 2.41 -3.71 -1.56
N GLY A 133 1.60 -3.20 -2.50
CA GLY A 133 0.36 -2.48 -2.20
C GLY A 133 -0.70 -3.36 -1.50
N ASN A 134 -0.87 -4.59 -1.98
CA ASN A 134 -1.77 -5.56 -1.37
C ASN A 134 -1.28 -5.98 0.02
N SER A 135 0.01 -6.28 0.15
CA SER A 135 0.64 -6.64 1.43
C SER A 135 0.56 -5.51 2.45
N MET A 136 0.80 -4.26 2.03
CA MET A 136 0.63 -3.06 2.86
C MET A 136 -0.79 -2.95 3.40
N THR A 137 -1.80 -3.17 2.56
CA THR A 137 -3.21 -3.05 2.97
C THR A 137 -3.58 -4.17 3.95
N ALA A 138 -3.20 -5.42 3.65
CA ALA A 138 -3.41 -6.54 4.56
C ALA A 138 -2.71 -6.33 5.91
N ALA A 139 -1.44 -5.90 5.89
CA ALA A 139 -0.66 -5.66 7.09
C ALA A 139 -1.21 -4.49 7.92
N ALA A 140 -1.69 -3.42 7.27
CA ALA A 140 -2.35 -2.31 7.97
C ALA A 140 -3.61 -2.77 8.71
N VAL A 141 -4.48 -3.56 8.05
CA VAL A 141 -5.70 -4.09 8.66
C VAL A 141 -5.36 -5.05 9.81
N ALA A 142 -4.40 -5.94 9.61
CA ALA A 142 -3.96 -6.87 10.65
C ALA A 142 -3.40 -6.12 11.88
N LEU A 143 -2.62 -5.07 11.65
CA LEU A 143 -2.02 -4.26 12.71
C LEU A 143 -3.07 -3.44 13.47
N SER A 144 -4.05 -2.86 12.76
CA SER A 144 -5.20 -2.19 13.39
C SER A 144 -5.97 -3.15 14.29
N ARG A 145 -6.33 -4.33 13.77
CA ARG A 145 -7.05 -5.35 14.55
C ARG A 145 -6.26 -5.82 15.77
N LEU A 146 -4.95 -6.04 15.62
CA LEU A 146 -4.09 -6.41 16.74
C LEU A 146 -4.09 -5.33 17.84
N GLY A 147 -3.96 -4.06 17.45
CA GLY A 147 -4.00 -2.95 18.40
C GLY A 147 -5.34 -2.83 19.11
N ASP A 148 -6.45 -3.01 18.37
CA ASP A 148 -7.80 -2.98 18.91
C ASP A 148 -8.02 -4.13 19.92
N GLU A 149 -7.57 -5.35 19.60
CA GLU A 149 -7.67 -6.53 20.46
C GLU A 149 -6.87 -6.37 21.76
N VAL A 150 -5.61 -5.92 21.67
CA VAL A 150 -4.76 -5.66 22.85
C VAL A 150 -5.38 -4.59 23.74
N THR A 151 -6.02 -3.58 23.14
CA THR A 151 -6.70 -2.52 23.89
C THR A 151 -7.95 -3.04 24.58
N ALA A 152 -8.72 -3.91 23.91
CA ALA A 152 -9.93 -4.53 24.46
C ALA A 152 -9.60 -5.47 25.64
N SER A 153 -8.57 -6.31 25.49
CA SER A 153 -8.16 -7.33 26.47
C SER A 153 -7.20 -6.78 27.54
N ARG A 154 -7.04 -5.46 27.63
CA ARG A 154 -6.10 -4.79 28.53
C ARG A 154 -6.22 -5.25 29.99
N ARG A 155 -7.45 -5.42 30.49
CA ARG A 155 -7.68 -5.83 31.89
C ARG A 155 -7.17 -7.26 32.17
N GLU A 156 -7.37 -8.17 31.22
CA GLU A 156 -6.93 -9.56 31.33
C GLU A 156 -5.40 -9.67 31.22
N ILE A 157 -4.81 -8.89 30.32
CA ILE A 157 -3.35 -8.77 30.18
C ILE A 157 -2.74 -8.25 31.49
N GLU A 158 -3.29 -7.16 32.05
CA GLU A 158 -2.79 -6.58 33.31
C GLU A 158 -2.96 -7.54 34.51
N ALA A 159 -4.08 -8.29 34.58
CA ALA A 159 -4.29 -9.29 35.61
C ALA A 159 -3.28 -10.45 35.51
N THR A 160 -3.04 -10.96 34.30
CA THR A 160 -2.08 -12.04 34.05
C THR A 160 -0.64 -11.62 34.35
N LEU A 161 -0.28 -10.37 34.00
CA LEU A 161 0.99 -9.76 34.38
C LEU A 161 1.14 -9.62 35.91
N ALA A 162 0.08 -9.23 36.62
CA ALA A 162 0.09 -9.13 38.08
C ALA A 162 0.28 -10.50 38.77
N LEU A 163 -0.12 -11.59 38.10
CA LEU A 163 0.14 -12.96 38.54
C LEU A 163 1.57 -13.46 38.23
N GLY A 164 2.43 -12.60 37.67
CA GLY A 164 3.83 -12.91 37.39
C GLY A 164 4.10 -13.52 36.01
N ALA A 165 3.11 -13.51 35.11
CA ALA A 165 3.32 -13.95 33.73
C ALA A 165 4.20 -12.96 32.95
N THR A 166 4.93 -13.46 31.96
CA THR A 166 5.69 -12.62 31.01
C THR A 166 4.77 -11.91 30.01
N ALA A 167 5.23 -10.81 29.40
CA ALA A 167 4.45 -10.07 28.39
C ALA A 167 3.95 -10.95 27.23
N THR A 168 4.77 -11.91 26.79
CA THR A 168 4.40 -12.87 25.73
C THR A 168 3.33 -13.86 26.17
N GLN A 169 3.30 -14.23 27.46
CA GLN A 169 2.27 -15.11 28.02
C GLN A 169 0.96 -14.34 28.25
N ALA A 170 1.03 -13.11 28.74
CA ALA A 170 -0.14 -12.28 28.98
C ALA A 170 -0.84 -11.83 27.69
N ALA A 171 -0.09 -11.68 26.58
CA ALA A 171 -0.62 -11.27 25.28
C ALA A 171 -1.06 -12.45 24.39
N ARG A 172 -0.94 -13.70 24.85
CA ARG A 172 -1.48 -14.86 24.14
C ARG A 172 -2.99 -14.97 24.37
N PRO A 173 -3.78 -15.34 23.34
CA PRO A 173 -5.21 -15.61 23.49
C PRO A 173 -5.47 -16.85 24.35
#